data_AF-A0A520C398-F1
#
_entry.id   AF-A0A520C398-F1
#
_cell.length_a   1.000
_cell.length_b   1.000
_cell.length_c   1.000
_cell.angle_alpha   90.00
_cell.angle_beta   90.00
_cell.angle_gamma   90.00
#
_symmetry.space_group_name_H-M   'P 1'
#
loop_
_entity.id
_entity.type
_entity.pdbx_description
1 polymer ?
#
loop_
_entity_poly.entity_id
_entity_poly.type
_entity_poly.pdbx_seq_one_letter_code
_entity_poly.pdbx_strand_id
1 'polypeptide(L)'
;MASADEPTTYYHGTKADLQVGDLIQAGQRSNYGQRKVANHVYLTATLDAATWGAELAVGEGRGRIYIVEPTGPIADDPNLTDRKFPGNPTRSYRSREPLRVTGEVVDWQGHSAEQLQAMRDHLARLKAQGIEAVDD
;
A
#
# COMPACT_ATOMS: atom_id res chain seq x y z
N MET A 1 11.73 -1.64 -27.78
CA MET A 1 10.28 -1.88 -27.62
C MET A 1 10.14 -3.01 -26.63
N ALA A 2 9.80 -2.73 -25.37
CA ALA A 2 9.58 -3.77 -24.37
C ALA A 2 8.22 -4.42 -24.65
N SER A 3 8.23 -5.74 -24.71
CA SER A 3 7.09 -6.60 -25.04
C SER A 3 5.95 -6.40 -24.04
N ALA A 4 4.74 -6.18 -24.54
CA ALA A 4 3.52 -6.21 -23.75
C ALA A 4 3.08 -7.68 -23.60
N ASP A 5 3.56 -8.39 -22.56
CA ASP A 5 2.86 -9.51 -21.90
C ASP A 5 3.65 -10.13 -20.72
N GLU A 6 4.35 -9.31 -19.91
CA GLU A 6 4.76 -9.81 -18.59
C GLU A 6 3.60 -9.57 -17.61
N PRO A 7 3.11 -10.64 -16.93
CA PRO A 7 2.05 -10.47 -15.93
C PRO A 7 2.55 -9.51 -14.85
N THR A 8 1.81 -8.40 -14.67
CA THR A 8 2.16 -7.42 -13.65
C THR A 8 1.97 -8.05 -12.28
N THR A 9 3.05 -8.15 -11.51
CA THR A 9 2.99 -8.57 -10.11
C THR A 9 2.54 -7.39 -9.25
N TYR A 10 1.53 -7.60 -8.41
CA TYR A 10 1.08 -6.62 -7.44
C TYR A 10 1.47 -7.03 -6.02
N TYR A 11 1.68 -6.01 -5.20
CA TYR A 11 2.14 -6.14 -3.82
C TYR A 11 1.22 -5.39 -2.86
N HIS A 12 1.07 -5.94 -1.66
CA HIS A 12 0.40 -5.31 -0.54
C HIS A 12 1.29 -5.34 0.70
N GLY A 13 1.73 -4.15 1.15
CA GLY A 13 2.48 -4.00 2.39
C GLY A 13 1.57 -3.81 3.59
N THR A 14 1.75 -4.63 4.63
CA THR A 14 0.94 -4.57 5.87
C THR A 14 1.71 -5.12 7.07
N LYS A 15 1.14 -5.00 8.27
CA LYS A 15 1.56 -5.75 9.47
C LYS A 15 0.65 -6.92 9.82
N ALA A 16 -0.45 -7.09 9.08
CA ALA A 16 -1.32 -8.24 9.25
C ALA A 16 -0.56 -9.53 8.96
N ASP A 17 -0.77 -10.55 9.79
CA ASP A 17 -0.21 -11.88 9.60
C ASP A 17 -1.19 -12.73 8.77
N LEU A 18 -0.97 -12.73 7.46
CA LEU A 18 -1.80 -13.39 6.45
C LEU A 18 -1.08 -14.59 5.83
N GLN A 19 -1.87 -15.53 5.32
CA GLN A 19 -1.42 -16.73 4.62
C GLN A 19 -1.85 -16.72 3.14
N VAL A 20 -1.19 -17.54 2.33
CA VAL A 20 -1.60 -17.75 0.92
C VAL A 20 -3.03 -18.29 0.88
N GLY A 21 -3.86 -17.66 0.05
CA GLY A 21 -5.29 -17.94 -0.07
C GLY A 21 -6.19 -16.95 0.70
N ASP A 22 -5.63 -16.19 1.66
CA ASP A 22 -6.40 -15.20 2.41
C ASP A 22 -6.89 -14.06 1.52
N LEU A 23 -8.01 -13.46 1.93
CA LEU A 23 -8.60 -12.28 1.28
C LEU A 23 -8.39 -11.03 2.15
N ILE A 24 -7.69 -10.06 1.61
CA ILE A 24 -7.51 -8.73 2.18
C ILE A 24 -8.73 -7.90 1.77
N GLN A 25 -9.62 -7.64 2.72
CA GLN A 25 -10.87 -6.91 2.47
C GLN A 25 -10.75 -5.42 2.75
N ALA A 26 -11.54 -4.62 2.02
CA ALA A 26 -11.83 -3.25 2.43
C ALA A 26 -12.65 -3.26 3.74
N GLY A 27 -12.75 -2.11 4.40
CA GLY A 27 -13.46 -1.99 5.68
C GLY A 27 -12.55 -2.10 6.92
N GLN A 28 -11.25 -2.29 6.74
CA GLN A 28 -10.27 -2.16 7.82
C GLN A 28 -10.02 -0.69 8.16
N ARG A 29 -9.62 -0.40 9.40
CA ARG A 29 -9.27 0.98 9.79
C ARG A 29 -8.01 1.43 9.03
N SER A 30 -8.08 2.60 8.40
CA SER A 30 -6.95 3.19 7.66
C SER A 30 -5.68 3.28 8.51
N ASN A 31 -4.54 3.03 7.86
CA ASN A 31 -3.21 3.21 8.43
C ASN A 31 -2.84 4.69 8.61
N TYR A 32 -3.58 5.61 8.00
CA TYR A 32 -3.27 7.03 7.96
C TYR A 32 -4.37 7.88 8.63
N GLY A 33 -4.00 9.10 9.04
CA GLY A 33 -4.93 10.10 9.56
C GLY A 33 -5.71 9.68 10.83
N GLN A 34 -7.04 9.87 10.79
CA GLN A 34 -7.97 9.55 11.88
C GLN A 34 -8.39 8.07 11.95
N ARG A 35 -7.81 7.21 11.11
CA ARG A 35 -8.12 5.76 11.09
C ARG A 35 -9.60 5.46 10.79
N LYS A 36 -10.16 6.21 9.86
CA LYS A 36 -11.51 5.95 9.29
C LYS A 36 -11.53 4.55 8.69
N VAL A 37 -12.71 3.94 8.66
CA VAL A 37 -12.94 2.67 7.94
C VAL A 37 -12.61 2.91 6.48
N ALA A 38 -11.68 2.13 5.93
CA ALA A 38 -11.22 2.32 4.58
C ALA A 38 -12.21 1.72 3.59
N ASN A 39 -12.62 2.46 2.57
CA ASN A 39 -13.52 1.95 1.53
C ASN A 39 -12.78 1.09 0.49
N HIS A 40 -11.44 1.16 0.50
CA HIS A 40 -10.60 0.50 -0.45
C HIS A 40 -9.47 -0.29 0.20
N VAL A 41 -8.99 -1.30 -0.53
CA VAL A 41 -7.71 -1.98 -0.31
C VAL A 41 -6.70 -1.49 -1.33
N TYR A 42 -5.47 -1.26 -0.86
CA TYR A 42 -4.42 -0.66 -1.66
C TYR A 42 -3.41 -1.71 -2.12
N LEU A 43 -2.93 -1.58 -3.34
CA LEU A 43 -1.92 -2.45 -3.94
C LEU A 43 -1.00 -1.63 -4.84
N THR A 44 0.19 -2.13 -5.13
CA THR A 44 1.14 -1.45 -6.00
C THR A 44 1.89 -2.44 -6.88
N ALA A 45 2.32 -2.01 -8.05
CA ALA A 45 3.20 -2.77 -8.93
C ALA A 45 4.70 -2.45 -8.70
N THR A 46 5.06 -1.78 -7.60
CA THR A 46 6.46 -1.55 -7.22
C THR A 46 6.74 -2.03 -5.81
N LEU A 47 7.90 -2.67 -5.60
CA LEU A 47 8.29 -3.18 -4.29
C LEU A 47 8.55 -2.03 -3.31
N ASP A 48 9.12 -0.92 -3.78
CA ASP A 48 9.40 0.28 -2.96
C ASP A 48 8.14 0.85 -2.30
N ALA A 49 7.05 1.01 -3.06
CA ALA A 49 5.78 1.48 -2.49
C ALA A 49 5.17 0.45 -1.52
N ALA A 50 5.36 -0.85 -1.77
CA ALA A 50 4.90 -1.90 -0.86
C ALA A 50 5.70 -1.92 0.45
N THR A 51 7.01 -1.65 0.38
CA THR A 51 7.88 -1.47 1.54
C THR A 51 7.36 -0.34 2.44
N TRP A 52 7.01 0.81 1.87
CA TRP A 52 6.36 1.88 2.64
C TRP A 52 5.06 1.43 3.30
N GLY A 53 4.22 0.69 2.57
CA GLY A 53 3.00 0.09 3.13
C GLY A 53 3.28 -0.79 4.36
N ALA A 54 4.28 -1.66 4.29
CA ALA A 54 4.66 -2.56 5.37
C ALA A 54 5.24 -1.82 6.59
N GLU A 55 6.10 -0.82 6.36
CA GLU A 55 6.79 -0.08 7.42
C GLU A 55 5.90 0.95 8.14
N LEU A 56 4.97 1.54 7.41
CA LEU A 56 4.05 2.58 7.90
C LEU A 56 2.72 2.01 8.37
N ALA A 57 2.41 0.74 8.08
CA ALA A 57 1.20 0.09 8.55
C ALA A 57 1.04 0.19 10.08
N VAL A 58 -0.19 0.44 10.51
CA VAL A 58 -0.56 0.50 11.92
C VAL A 58 -0.83 -0.91 12.41
N GLY A 59 -0.24 -1.27 13.53
CA GLY A 59 -0.36 -2.60 14.10
C GLY A 59 0.91 -3.00 14.84
N GLU A 60 0.79 -4.06 15.61
CA GLU A 60 1.91 -4.75 16.23
C GLU A 60 2.51 -5.75 15.23
N GLY A 61 3.75 -6.18 15.49
CA GLY A 61 4.46 -7.12 14.62
C GLY A 61 5.32 -6.46 13.53
N ARG A 62 6.02 -7.32 12.78
CA ARG A 62 6.89 -6.90 11.68
C ARG A 62 6.06 -6.52 10.45
N GLY A 63 6.58 -5.59 9.66
CA GLY A 63 6.06 -5.35 8.32
C GLY A 63 6.21 -6.62 7.47
N ARG A 64 5.24 -6.85 6.58
CA ARG A 64 5.18 -7.95 5.63
C ARG A 64 4.74 -7.40 4.27
N ILE A 65 5.25 -8.01 3.20
CA ILE A 65 4.87 -7.67 1.83
C ILE A 65 4.30 -8.93 1.19
N TYR A 66 3.03 -8.87 0.81
CA TYR A 66 2.34 -9.97 0.14
C TYR A 66 2.30 -9.73 -1.36
N ILE A 67 2.47 -10.80 -2.14
CA ILE A 67 2.10 -10.83 -3.56
C ILE A 67 0.60 -11.08 -3.60
N VAL A 68 -0.10 -10.26 -4.36
CA VAL A 68 -1.57 -10.26 -4.37
C VAL A 68 -2.15 -10.22 -5.78
N GLU A 69 -3.33 -10.80 -5.91
CA GLU A 69 -4.16 -10.69 -7.09
C GLU A 69 -5.46 -9.95 -6.75
N PRO A 70 -5.80 -8.87 -7.47
CA PRO A 70 -7.09 -8.23 -7.28
C PRO A 70 -8.21 -9.16 -7.74
N THR A 71 -9.26 -9.32 -6.91
CA THR A 71 -10.43 -10.12 -7.30
C THR A 71 -11.46 -9.34 -8.13
N GLY A 72 -11.16 -8.08 -8.45
CA GLY A 72 -12.01 -7.18 -9.20
C GLY A 72 -11.24 -6.00 -9.80
N PRO A 73 -11.92 -4.95 -10.28
CA PRO A 73 -11.27 -3.81 -10.91
C PRO A 73 -10.40 -3.03 -9.93
N ILE A 74 -9.31 -2.47 -10.46
CA ILE A 74 -8.41 -1.56 -9.74
C ILE A 74 -8.42 -0.18 -10.41
N ALA A 75 -8.20 0.86 -9.62
CA ALA A 75 -8.06 2.23 -10.09
C ALA A 75 -6.79 2.84 -9.50
N ASP A 76 -6.25 3.87 -10.15
CA ASP A 76 -5.11 4.63 -9.61
C ASP A 76 -5.42 5.18 -8.22
N ASP A 77 -4.41 5.14 -7.34
CA ASP A 77 -4.52 5.71 -5.99
C ASP A 77 -4.47 7.24 -6.05
N PRO A 78 -5.56 7.95 -5.74
CA PRO A 78 -5.59 9.40 -5.80
C PRO A 78 -4.66 10.05 -4.76
N ASN A 79 -4.12 9.31 -3.79
CA ASN A 79 -3.15 9.84 -2.83
C ASN A 79 -1.73 9.95 -3.40
N LEU A 80 -1.45 9.23 -4.48
CA LEU A 80 -0.10 9.11 -5.05
C LEU A 80 -0.04 9.49 -6.53
N THR A 81 -1.17 9.43 -7.24
CA THR A 81 -1.30 9.83 -8.64
C THR A 81 -1.57 11.34 -8.76
N ASP A 82 -0.85 12.00 -9.68
CA ASP A 82 -0.99 13.44 -9.99
C ASP A 82 -0.87 14.36 -8.76
N ARG A 83 -0.06 13.95 -7.77
CA ARG A 83 0.24 14.74 -6.58
C ARG A 83 1.54 15.50 -6.74
N LYS A 84 2.65 14.87 -6.36
CA LYS A 84 3.99 15.48 -6.43
C LYS A 84 4.57 15.43 -7.84
N PHE A 85 4.21 14.41 -8.61
CA PHE A 85 4.66 14.16 -9.97
C PHE A 85 3.45 13.81 -10.85
N PRO A 86 3.50 14.12 -12.16
CA PRO A 86 2.43 13.78 -13.08
C PRO A 86 2.33 12.26 -13.27
N GLY A 87 1.10 11.76 -13.38
CA GLY A 87 0.77 10.35 -13.52
C GLY A 87 0.95 9.54 -12.24
N ASN A 88 1.12 8.22 -12.40
CA ASN A 88 1.25 7.25 -11.32
C ASN A 88 2.65 6.57 -11.32
N PRO A 89 3.73 7.30 -10.97
CA PRO A 89 5.09 6.77 -11.06
C PRO A 89 5.36 5.62 -10.07
N THR A 90 4.66 5.60 -8.93
CA THR A 90 4.76 4.52 -7.94
C THR A 90 3.91 3.30 -8.31
N ARG A 91 3.13 3.39 -9.40
CA ARG A 91 2.16 2.36 -9.85
C ARG A 91 1.31 1.88 -8.68
N SER A 92 0.74 2.83 -7.93
CA SER A 92 -0.09 2.56 -6.76
C SER A 92 -1.57 2.64 -7.13
N TYR A 93 -2.32 1.66 -6.66
CA TYR A 93 -3.70 1.45 -7.03
C TYR A 93 -4.54 1.17 -5.79
N ARG A 94 -5.85 1.19 -5.98
CA ARG A 94 -6.85 0.82 -4.98
C ARG A 94 -7.97 0.00 -5.60
N SER A 95 -8.58 -0.89 -4.82
CA SER A 95 -9.76 -1.67 -5.19
C SER A 95 -10.80 -1.65 -4.09
N ARG A 96 -12.08 -1.74 -4.47
CA ARG A 96 -13.18 -2.00 -3.52
C ARG A 96 -13.37 -3.50 -3.27
N GLU A 97 -12.99 -4.32 -4.25
CA GLU A 97 -13.03 -5.77 -4.13
C GLU A 97 -11.79 -6.27 -3.37
N PRO A 98 -11.87 -7.43 -2.70
CA PRO A 98 -10.74 -7.98 -1.96
C PRO A 98 -9.49 -8.23 -2.83
N LEU A 99 -8.34 -8.32 -2.18
CA LEU A 99 -7.12 -8.84 -2.78
C LEU A 99 -6.86 -10.25 -2.26
N ARG A 100 -6.57 -11.19 -3.15
CA ARG A 100 -6.16 -12.54 -2.77
C ARG A 100 -4.66 -12.60 -2.58
N VAL A 101 -4.20 -13.11 -1.44
CA VAL A 101 -2.78 -13.39 -1.20
C VAL A 101 -2.37 -14.62 -1.99
N THR A 102 -1.38 -14.46 -2.87
CA THR A 102 -0.80 -15.56 -3.67
C THR A 102 0.62 -15.90 -3.26
N GLY A 103 1.28 -15.05 -2.47
CA GLY A 103 2.61 -15.30 -1.92
C GLY A 103 3.04 -14.24 -0.90
N GLU A 104 4.21 -14.42 -0.29
CA GLU A 104 4.87 -13.45 0.58
C GLU A 104 6.28 -13.19 0.03
N VAL A 105 6.68 -11.93 -0.05
CA VAL A 105 8.06 -11.54 -0.33
C VAL A 105 8.82 -11.58 0.98
N VAL A 106 9.78 -12.49 1.10
CA VAL A 106 10.54 -12.70 2.35
C VAL A 106 11.86 -11.94 2.38
N ASP A 107 12.47 -11.68 1.22
CA ASP A 107 13.79 -11.07 1.07
C ASP A 107 13.71 -9.62 0.56
N TRP A 108 12.94 -8.77 1.24
CA TRP A 108 12.87 -7.34 0.93
C TRP A 108 13.73 -6.51 1.88
N GLN A 109 14.34 -5.47 1.35
CA GLN A 109 15.14 -4.52 2.11
C GLN A 109 14.26 -3.33 2.50
N GLY A 110 14.15 -3.08 3.81
CA GLY A 110 13.49 -1.88 4.34
C GLY A 110 14.30 -0.61 4.09
N HIS A 111 13.66 0.53 4.25
CA HIS A 111 14.30 1.85 4.17
C HIS A 111 15.28 2.06 5.32
N SER A 112 16.18 3.03 5.17
CA SER A 112 17.06 3.42 6.27
C SER A 112 16.23 3.95 7.46
N ALA A 113 16.76 3.83 8.68
CA ALA A 113 16.09 4.33 9.87
C ALA A 113 15.81 5.84 9.78
N GLU A 114 16.73 6.60 9.18
CA GLU A 114 16.60 8.03 8.94
C GLU A 114 15.48 8.35 7.94
N GLN A 115 15.41 7.59 6.84
CA GLN A 115 14.35 7.76 5.83
C GLN A 115 12.97 7.46 6.41
N LEU A 116 12.86 6.35 7.15
CA LEU A 116 11.61 5.94 7.78
C LEU A 116 11.17 6.96 8.84
N GLN A 117 12.10 7.48 9.65
CA GLN A 117 11.80 8.50 10.63
C GLN A 117 11.36 9.82 9.97
N ALA A 118 12.05 10.27 8.92
CA ALA A 118 11.69 11.47 8.18
C ALA A 118 10.27 11.37 7.58
N MET A 119 9.90 10.20 7.07
CA MET A 119 8.55 9.95 6.56
C MET A 119 7.49 9.97 7.67
N ARG A 120 7.76 9.34 8.81
CA ARG A 120 6.86 9.36 9.98
C ARG A 120 6.63 10.79 10.48
N ASP A 121 7.69 11.59 10.56
CA ASP A 121 7.60 12.99 10.97
C ASP A 121 6.78 13.81 9.95
N HIS A 122 6.95 13.55 8.66
CA HIS A 122 6.15 14.19 7.62
C HIS A 122 4.66 13.86 7.75
N LEU A 123 4.32 12.59 7.92
CA LEU A 123 2.93 12.14 8.13
C LEU A 123 2.32 12.74 9.41
N ALA A 124 3.10 12.85 10.49
CA ALA A 124 2.67 13.48 11.73
C ALA A 124 2.33 14.97 11.53
N ARG A 125 3.13 15.70 10.75
CA ARG A 125 2.86 17.11 10.41
C ARG A 125 1.61 17.26 9.55
N LEU A 126 1.43 16.41 8.53
CA LEU A 126 0.21 16.42 7.70
C LEU A 126 -1.04 16.17 8.55
N LYS A 127 -0.97 15.20 9.47
CA LYS A 127 -2.05 14.93 10.43
C LYS A 127 -2.35 16.14 11.31
N ALA A 128 -1.33 16.83 11.83
CA ALA A 128 -1.51 18.04 12.64
C ALA A 128 -2.14 19.20 11.85
N GLN A 129 -1.96 19.23 10.53
CA GLN A 129 -2.58 20.21 9.62
C GLN A 129 -3.99 19.80 9.18
N GLY A 130 -4.50 18.64 9.61
CA GLY A 130 -5.81 18.12 9.18
C GLY A 130 -5.83 17.62 7.73
N ILE A 131 -4.67 17.41 7.11
CA ILE A 131 -4.57 16.81 5.77
C ILE A 131 -4.73 15.29 5.93
N GLU A 132 -5.75 14.75 5.28
CA GLU A 132 -6.12 13.34 5.36
C GLU A 132 -5.87 12.61 4.04
N ALA A 133 -5.72 11.29 4.13
CA ALA A 133 -5.78 10.44 2.94
C ALA A 133 -7.19 10.55 2.32
N VAL A 134 -7.23 10.71 1.01
CA VAL A 134 -8.46 10.67 0.23
C VAL A 134 -8.91 9.23 0.10
N ASP A 135 -10.10 8.95 0.64
CA ASP A 135 -10.77 7.67 0.57
C ASP A 135 -12.29 7.93 0.46
N ASP A 136 -12.88 7.58 -0.68
CA ASP A 136 -14.23 7.94 -1.13
C ASP A 136 -15.16 6.73 -1.32
#